data_AF-A0A7X7Q1Y0-F1
#
_entry.id   AF-A0A7X7Q1Y0-F1
#
_cell.length_a   1.000
_cell.length_b   1.000
_cell.length_c   1.000
_cell.angle_alpha   90.00
_cell.angle_beta   90.00
_cell.angle_gamma   90.00
#
_symmetry.space_group_name_H-M   'P 1'
#
loop_
_entity.id
_entity.type
_entity.pdbx_description
1 polymer ?
#
loop_
_entity_poly.entity_id
_entity_poly.type
_entity_poly.pdbx_seq_one_letter_code
_entity_poly.pdbx_strand_id
1 'polypeptide(L)' 'MTIKYLMKDLYKQPEVLFYLRTHPEWYKVLNRHPDLYKNFIKLAKEELKLTFSHKLDRFKNQVQLLSLIAEYMKH' A
#
# COMPACT_ATOMS: atom_id res chain seq x y z
N MET A 1 5.71 -7.52 -24.79
CA MET A 1 6.14 -7.80 -23.41
C MET A 1 5.07 -8.66 -22.74
N THR A 2 5.37 -9.92 -22.41
CA THR A 2 4.36 -10.89 -21.94
C THR A 2 4.07 -10.70 -20.45
N ILE A 3 2.82 -10.88 -20.01
CA ILE A 3 2.36 -10.72 -18.61
C ILE A 3 3.22 -11.48 -17.58
N LYS A 4 3.83 -12.58 -18.02
CA LYS A 4 4.72 -13.44 -17.24
C LYS A 4 5.93 -12.68 -16.67
N TYR A 5 6.48 -11.73 -17.43
CA TYR A 5 7.60 -10.90 -16.97
C TYR A 5 7.15 -9.85 -15.97
N LEU A 6 5.96 -9.27 -16.17
CA LEU A 6 5.35 -8.31 -15.24
C LEU A 6 5.11 -8.95 -13.87
N MET A 7 4.59 -10.17 -13.84
CA MET A 7 4.39 -10.90 -12.58
C MET A 7 5.73 -11.17 -11.87
N LYS A 8 6.80 -11.52 -12.59
CA LYS A 8 8.12 -11.76 -11.99
C LYS A 8 8.64 -10.53 -11.23
N ASP A 9 8.43 -9.32 -11.76
CA ASP A 9 8.82 -8.09 -11.06
C ASP A 9 7.88 -7.73 -9.91
N LEU A 10 6.58 -8.05 -10.02
CA LEU A 10 5.63 -7.89 -8.90
C LEU A 10 5.98 -8.77 -7.71
N TYR A 11 6.44 -10.01 -7.94
CA TYR A 11 6.88 -10.89 -6.85
C TYR A 11 8.09 -10.36 -6.08
N LYS A 12 8.86 -9.42 -6.62
CA LYS A 12 9.95 -8.74 -5.90
C LYS A 12 9.47 -7.62 -4.98
N GLN A 13 8.25 -7.13 -5.19
CA GLN A 13 7.65 -6.02 -4.43
C GLN A 13 6.39 -6.52 -3.72
N PRO A 14 6.51 -7.10 -2.51
CA PRO A 14 5.40 -7.76 -1.82
C PRO A 14 4.22 -6.82 -1.53
N GLU A 15 4.48 -5.53 -1.35
CA GLU A 15 3.48 -4.49 -1.10
C GLU A 15 2.58 -4.27 -2.32
N VAL A 16 3.20 -4.16 -3.50
CA VAL A 16 2.50 -3.99 -4.77
C VAL A 16 1.76 -5.28 -5.15
N LEU A 17 2.34 -6.45 -4.85
CA LEU A 17 1.67 -7.74 -5.00
C LEU A 17 0.43 -7.83 -4.09
N PHE A 18 0.51 -7.33 -2.87
CA PHE A 18 -0.65 -7.24 -1.96
C PHE A 18 -1.73 -6.31 -2.52
N TYR A 19 -1.34 -5.17 -3.08
CA TYR A 19 -2.27 -4.27 -3.76
C TYR A 19 -2.98 -4.94 -4.94
N LEU A 20 -2.24 -5.70 -5.76
CA LEU A 20 -2.82 -6.47 -6.86
C LEU A 20 -3.81 -7.54 -6.37
N ARG A 21 -3.49 -8.22 -5.27
CA ARG A 21 -4.36 -9.25 -4.66
C ARG A 21 -5.65 -8.68 -4.07
N THR A 22 -5.61 -7.46 -3.58
CA THR A 22 -6.78 -6.76 -3.03
C THR A 22 -7.66 -6.14 -4.11
N HIS A 23 -7.12 -5.89 -5.30
CA HIS A 23 -7.83 -5.30 -6.44
C HIS A 23 -7.81 -6.23 -7.66
N PRO A 24 -8.67 -7.28 -7.68
CA PRO A 24 -8.62 -8.31 -8.71
C PRO A 24 -8.96 -7.80 -10.12
N GLU A 25 -9.60 -6.64 -10.23
CA GLU A 25 -9.85 -5.95 -11.50
C GLU A 25 -8.56 -5.71 -12.32
N TRP A 26 -7.46 -5.40 -11.64
CA TRP A 26 -6.18 -5.14 -12.28
C TRP A 26 -5.62 -6.39 -12.98
N TYR A 27 -5.94 -7.61 -12.55
CA TYR A 27 -5.57 -8.81 -13.31
C TYR A 27 -6.18 -8.80 -14.71
N LYS A 28 -7.46 -8.42 -14.83
CA LYS A 28 -8.16 -8.36 -16.14
C LYS A 28 -7.66 -7.18 -16.98
N VAL A 29 -7.36 -6.05 -16.35
CA VAL A 29 -6.85 -4.84 -17.03
C VAL A 29 -5.45 -5.09 -17.56
N LEU A 30 -4.53 -5.56 -16.72
CA LEU A 30 -3.15 -5.86 -17.11
C LEU A 30 -3.05 -6.99 -18.13
N ASN A 31 -4.03 -7.91 -18.14
CA ASN A 31 -4.09 -8.98 -19.14
C ASN A 31 -4.54 -8.48 -20.52
N ARG A 32 -5.41 -7.47 -20.58
CA ARG A 32 -5.87 -6.88 -21.84
C ARG A 32 -4.97 -5.75 -22.34
N HIS A 33 -4.41 -4.97 -21.41
CA HIS A 33 -3.61 -3.79 -21.67
C HIS A 33 -2.34 -3.83 -20.80
N PRO A 34 -1.32 -4.62 -21.19
CA PRO A 34 -0.07 -4.73 -20.44
C PRO A 34 0.68 -3.39 -20.34
N ASP A 35 0.43 -2.45 -21.26
CA ASP A 35 1.01 -1.09 -21.26
C ASP A 35 0.62 -0.26 -20.03
N LEU A 36 -0.54 -0.56 -19.42
CA LEU A 36 -1.01 0.10 -18.20
C LEU A 36 -0.26 -0.33 -16.94
N TYR A 37 0.65 -1.30 -17.03
CA TYR A 37 1.44 -1.75 -15.89
C TYR A 37 2.20 -0.63 -15.19
N LYS A 38 2.80 0.30 -15.94
CA LYS A 38 3.50 1.45 -15.33
C LYS A 38 2.54 2.32 -14.51
N ASN A 39 1.33 2.54 -15.01
CA ASN A 39 0.31 3.32 -14.31
C ASN A 39 -0.17 2.58 -13.06
N PHE A 40 -0.38 1.26 -13.15
CA PHE A 40 -0.70 0.41 -12.00
C PHE A 40 0.35 0.53 -10.89
N ILE A 41 1.63 0.39 -11.22
CA ILE A 41 2.71 0.51 -10.23
C ILE A 41 2.71 1.88 -9.56
N LYS A 42 2.46 2.94 -10.33
CA LYS A 42 2.38 4.30 -9.78
C LYS A 42 1.23 4.44 -8.79
N LEU A 43 0.02 4.05 -9.20
CA LEU A 43 -1.18 4.07 -8.36
C LEU A 43 -1.01 3.24 -7.09
N ALA A 44 -0.53 2.00 -7.22
CA ALA A 44 -0.28 1.12 -6.08
C ALA A 44 0.67 1.77 -5.06
N LYS A 45 1.75 2.41 -5.52
CA LYS A 45 2.71 3.10 -4.65
C LYS A 45 2.11 4.33 -3.97
N GLU A 46 1.27 5.10 -4.67
CA GLU A 46 0.61 6.27 -4.10
C GLU A 46 -0.40 5.86 -3.01
N GLU A 47 -1.25 4.87 -3.28
CA GLU A 47 -2.21 4.34 -2.32
C GLU A 47 -1.54 3.68 -1.12
N LEU A 48 -0.48 2.90 -1.34
CA LEU A 48 0.28 2.29 -0.24
C LEU A 48 0.93 3.38 0.62
N LYS A 49 1.54 4.42 0.04
CA LYS A 49 2.10 5.55 0.80
C LYS A 49 1.05 6.27 1.63
N LEU A 50 -0.13 6.52 1.08
CA LEU A 50 -1.26 7.11 1.82
C LEU A 50 -1.67 6.18 2.95
N THR A 51 -1.83 4.88 2.68
CA THR A 51 -2.21 3.87 3.68
C THR A 51 -1.19 3.79 4.84
N PHE A 52 0.12 3.81 4.53
CA PHE A 52 1.18 3.82 5.54
C PHE A 52 1.19 5.14 6.32
N SER A 53 1.02 6.27 5.65
CA SER A 53 0.96 7.59 6.31
C SER A 53 -0.24 7.68 7.25
N HIS A 54 -1.41 7.23 6.81
CA HIS A 54 -2.61 7.16 7.64
C HIS A 54 -2.44 6.22 8.84
N LYS A 55 -1.75 5.08 8.68
CA LYS A 55 -1.43 4.19 9.80
C LYS A 55 -0.47 4.84 10.80
N LEU A 56 0.55 5.54 10.32
CA LEU A 56 1.51 6.26 11.16
C LEU A 56 0.85 7.41 11.92
N ASP A 57 -0.05 8.14 11.27
CA ASP A 57 -0.80 9.24 11.88
C ASP A 57 -1.70 8.74 13.03
N ARG A 58 -2.45 7.65 12.82
CA ARG A 58 -3.24 7.01 13.88
C ARG A 58 -2.37 6.55 15.06
N PHE A 59 -1.20 5.99 14.78
CA PHE A 59 -0.29 5.55 15.85
C PHE A 59 0.21 6.74 16.68
N LYS A 60 0.60 7.85 16.03
CA LYS A 60 0.99 9.09 16.73
C LYS A 60 -0.12 9.61 17.64
N ASN A 61 -1.37 9.62 17.15
CA ASN A 61 -2.52 10.06 17.94
C ASN A 61 -2.77 9.16 19.17
N GLN A 62 -2.62 7.84 19.02
CA GLN A 62 -2.73 6.91 20.15
C GLN A 62 -1.62 7.11 21.19
N VAL A 63 -0.37 7.32 20.74
CA VAL A 63 0.75 7.58 21.65
C VAL A 63 0.57 8.90 22.39
N GLN A 64 0.14 9.97 21.72
CA GLN A 64 -0.15 11.25 22.38
C GLN A 64 -1.21 11.14 23.48
N LEU A 65 -2.30 10.41 23.23
CA LEU A 65 -3.33 10.15 24.24
C LEU A 65 -2.77 9.39 25.45
N LEU A 66 -1.96 8.35 25.21
CA LEU A 66 -1.32 7.60 26.29
C LEU A 66 -0.34 8.48 27.08
N SER A 67 0.41 9.36 26.43
CA SER A 67 1.31 10.31 27.08
C SER A 67 0.56 11.29 27.99
N LEU A 68 -0.57 11.84 27.51
CA LEU A 68 -1.41 12.73 28.31
C LEU A 68 -1.96 12.00 29.54
N ILE A 69 -2.52 10.79 29.37
CA ILE A 69 -3.05 10.01 30.50
C ILE A 69 -1.95 9.67 31.51
N ALA A 70 -0.75 9.30 31.04
CA ALA A 70 0.39 9.02 31.90
C ALA A 70 0.87 10.26 32.68
N GLU A 71 0.82 11.44 32.06
CA GLU A 71 1.13 12.72 32.72
C GLU A 71 0.12 13.03 33.83
N TYR A 72 -1.18 12.87 33.55
CA TYR A 72 -2.25 13.05 34.54
C TYR A 72 -2.17 12.07 35.72
N MET A 73 -1.78 10.81 35.49
CA MET A 73 -1.64 9.81 36.57
C MET A 73 -0.39 10.00 37.42
N LYS A 74 0.59 10.78 36.94
CA LYS A 74 1.83 11.08 37.68
C LYS A 74 1.67 12.25 38.64
N HIS A 75 0.54 12.97 38.56
CA HIS A 75 0.20 14.10 39.41
C HIS A 75 -0.68 13.70 40.60
#